data_AF-A0A382FUV9-F1
#
_entry.id   AF-A0A382FUV9-F1
#
_cell.length_a   1.000
_cell.length_b   1.000
_cell.length_c   1.000
_cell.angle_alpha   90.00
_cell.angle_beta   90.00
_cell.angle_gamma   90.00
#
_symmetry.space_group_name_H-M   'P 1'
#
loop_
_entity.id
_entity.type
_entity.pdbx_description
1 polymer ?
#
loop_
_entity_poly.entity_id
_entity_poly.type
_entity_poly.pdbx_seq_one_letter_code
_entity_poly.pdbx_strand_id
1 'polypeptide(L)'
;MEHRYSYHFEWLGRPIIQFPQDIVAMQEIVWAVQPDLIIETGIAHGGSLILSASLLELNASCGGPPAAQVVGIDIDIRRHNRSAIEDHPLSPRISMIEGSSTEPVVFSQVAEFASNASKVLLCLDSNHTHTHV
;
A
#
# COMPACT_ATOMS: atom_id res chain seq x y z
N MET A 1 16.02 16.32 0.95
CA MET A 1 15.88 16.18 -0.51
C MET A 1 15.73 17.57 -1.13
N GLU A 2 16.80 18.09 -1.72
CA GLU A 2 16.88 19.48 -2.26
C GLU A 2 15.94 19.71 -3.45
N HIS A 3 15.68 18.68 -4.26
CA HIS A 3 14.93 18.81 -5.52
C HIS A 3 13.48 18.33 -5.46
N ARG A 4 13.02 17.74 -4.35
CA ARG A 4 11.64 17.22 -4.14
C ARG A 4 11.06 16.41 -5.32
N TYR A 5 11.91 15.78 -6.13
CA TYR A 5 11.51 15.16 -7.39
C TYR A 5 10.40 14.12 -7.21
N SER A 6 10.51 13.27 -6.18
CA SER A 6 9.52 12.24 -5.83
C SER A 6 8.15 12.79 -5.40
N TYR A 7 8.01 14.08 -5.10
CA TYR A 7 6.75 14.70 -4.67
C TYR A 7 5.91 15.26 -5.83
N HIS A 8 6.39 15.17 -7.07
CA HIS A 8 5.71 15.77 -8.23
C HIS A 8 4.71 14.84 -8.91
N PHE A 9 4.61 13.59 -8.47
CA PHE A 9 3.82 12.58 -9.15
C PHE A 9 2.52 12.29 -8.44
N GLU A 10 1.51 11.95 -9.23
CA GLU A 10 0.23 11.46 -8.78
C GLU A 10 -0.05 10.12 -9.47
N TRP A 11 -0.65 9.19 -8.74
CA TRP A 11 -1.18 7.95 -9.29
C TRP A 11 -2.70 7.97 -9.18
N LEU A 12 -3.38 7.95 -10.33
CA LEU A 12 -4.85 7.99 -10.44
C LEU A 12 -5.50 9.09 -9.57
N GLY A 13 -4.88 10.28 -9.52
CA GLY A 13 -5.40 11.45 -8.80
C GLY A 13 -5.03 11.51 -7.31
N ARG A 14 -4.15 10.64 -6.82
CA ARG A 14 -3.57 10.72 -5.47
C ARG A 14 -2.06 10.98 -5.51
N PRO A 15 -1.53 11.95 -4.74
CA PRO A 15 -0.08 12.16 -4.65
C PRO A 15 0.64 10.88 -4.19
N ILE A 16 1.69 10.51 -4.92
CA ILE A 16 2.54 9.37 -4.62
C ILE A 16 3.97 9.86 -4.42
N ILE A 17 4.57 9.53 -3.27
CA ILE A 17 5.92 9.97 -2.89
C ILE A 17 6.91 8.87 -3.27
N GLN A 18 7.11 8.65 -4.57
CA GLN A 18 8.01 7.61 -5.09
C GLN A 18 8.73 8.10 -6.33
N PHE A 19 9.86 7.49 -6.66
CA PHE A 19 10.48 7.74 -7.96
C PHE A 19 9.76 6.94 -9.06
N PRO A 20 9.68 7.46 -10.31
CA PRO A 20 9.06 6.73 -11.41
C PRO A 20 9.65 5.34 -11.66
N GLN A 21 10.96 5.15 -11.49
CA GLN A 21 11.57 3.82 -11.62
C GLN A 21 11.11 2.83 -10.54
N ASP A 22 10.84 3.31 -9.32
CA ASP A 22 10.36 2.46 -8.23
C ASP A 22 8.91 2.03 -8.48
N ILE A 23 8.11 2.93 -9.06
CA ILE A 23 6.73 2.63 -9.50
C ILE A 23 6.72 1.54 -10.57
N VAL A 24 7.60 1.63 -11.57
CA VAL A 24 7.73 0.60 -12.62
C VAL A 24 8.22 -0.72 -12.03
N ALA A 25 9.23 -0.69 -11.16
CA ALA A 25 9.72 -1.90 -10.49
C ALA A 25 8.62 -2.57 -9.64
N MET A 26 7.83 -1.79 -8.89
CA MET A 26 6.70 -2.30 -8.13
C MET A 26 5.67 -2.98 -9.04
N GLN A 27 5.36 -2.36 -10.19
CA GLN A 27 4.47 -2.95 -11.18
C GLN A 27 4.99 -4.31 -11.68
N GLU A 28 6.27 -4.40 -12.06
CA GLU A 28 6.89 -5.64 -12.53
C GLU A 28 6.86 -6.75 -11.46
N ILE A 29 7.14 -6.40 -10.20
CA ILE A 29 7.10 -7.33 -9.07
C ILE A 29 5.67 -7.85 -8.84
N VAL A 30 4.69 -6.95 -8.75
CA VAL A 30 3.28 -7.33 -8.54
C VAL A 30 2.77 -8.20 -9.69
N TRP A 31 3.18 -7.90 -10.93
CA TRP A 31 2.84 -8.72 -12.08
C TRP A 31 3.49 -10.11 -12.04
N ALA A 32 4.77 -10.21 -11.67
CA ALA A 32 5.46 -11.50 -11.61
C ALA A 32 4.95 -12.38 -10.45
N VAL A 33 4.70 -11.78 -9.28
CA VAL A 33 4.31 -12.49 -8.06
C VAL A 33 2.82 -12.87 -8.08
N GLN A 34 1.97 -12.04 -8.69
CA GLN A 34 0.51 -12.17 -8.64
C GLN A 34 0.01 -12.35 -7.18
N PRO A 35 0.28 -11.40 -6.27
CA PRO A 35 -0.11 -11.53 -4.87
C PRO A 35 -1.63 -11.45 -4.71
N ASP A 36 -2.15 -12.14 -3.69
CA ASP A 36 -3.54 -11.98 -3.23
C ASP A 36 -3.64 -11.07 -2.00
N LEU A 37 -2.51 -10.67 -1.41
CA LEU A 37 -2.43 -9.64 -0.38
C LEU A 37 -1.17 -8.80 -0.55
N ILE A 38 -1.31 -7.48 -0.53
CA ILE A 38 -0.20 -6.53 -0.41
C ILE A 38 -0.32 -5.84 0.95
N ILE A 39 0.76 -5.81 1.72
CA ILE A 39 0.83 -5.08 2.99
C ILE A 39 1.84 -3.96 2.83
N GLU A 40 1.43 -2.72 3.10
CA GLU A 40 2.29 -1.53 3.05
C GLU A 40 2.36 -0.89 4.43
N THR A 41 3.57 -0.58 4.90
CA THR A 41 3.75 0.28 6.07
C THR A 41 4.17 1.68 5.60
N GLY A 42 3.52 2.73 6.10
CA GLY A 42 3.68 4.10 5.62
C GLY A 42 2.64 4.43 4.53
N ILE A 43 1.61 5.21 4.88
CA ILE A 43 0.52 5.58 3.96
C ILE A 43 0.75 6.96 3.35
N ALA A 44 1.27 7.91 4.13
CA ALA A 44 1.42 9.31 3.72
C ALA A 44 0.14 9.89 3.07
N HIS A 45 0.15 10.15 1.76
CA HIS A 45 -1.00 10.69 1.00
C HIS A 45 -1.93 9.62 0.41
N GLY A 46 -1.55 8.33 0.50
CA GLY A 46 -2.29 7.19 -0.03
C GLY A 46 -1.98 6.82 -1.48
N GLY A 47 -1.09 7.53 -2.18
CA GLY A 47 -0.80 7.26 -3.59
C GLY A 47 -0.24 5.86 -3.84
N SER A 48 0.60 5.32 -2.95
CA SER A 48 1.12 3.95 -3.05
C SER A 48 0.02 2.90 -2.87
N LEU A 49 -0.90 3.10 -1.91
CA LEU A 49 -2.06 2.23 -1.75
C LEU A 49 -2.95 2.20 -3.00
N ILE A 50 -3.16 3.37 -3.64
CA ILE A 50 -3.91 3.44 -4.90
C ILE A 50 -3.15 2.75 -6.05
N LEU A 51 -1.82 2.88 -6.09
CA LEU A 51 -0.97 2.14 -7.02
C LEU A 51 -1.17 0.63 -6.85
N SER A 52 -0.92 0.10 -5.66
CA SER A 52 -1.06 -1.32 -5.37
C SER A 52 -2.47 -1.83 -5.64
N ALA A 53 -3.51 -1.11 -5.22
CA ALA A 53 -4.89 -1.50 -5.49
C ALA A 53 -5.21 -1.53 -6.99
N SER A 54 -4.68 -0.59 -7.78
CA SER A 54 -4.89 -0.57 -9.23
C SER A 54 -4.18 -1.72 -9.95
N LEU A 55 -3.00 -2.12 -9.46
CA LEU A 55 -2.26 -3.27 -9.99
C LEU A 55 -2.97 -4.59 -9.65
N LEU A 56 -3.56 -4.70 -8.46
CA LEU A 56 -4.38 -5.86 -8.10
C LEU A 56 -5.66 -5.95 -8.94
N GLU A 57 -6.31 -4.83 -9.24
CA GLU A 57 -7.46 -4.78 -10.16
C GLU A 57 -7.07 -5.23 -11.58
N LEU A 58 -5.91 -4.78 -12.07
CA LEU A 58 -5.37 -5.22 -13.36
C LEU A 58 -5.08 -6.72 -13.36
N ASN A 59 -4.39 -7.23 -12.33
CA ASN A 59 -4.12 -8.65 -12.18
C ASN A 59 -5.41 -9.47 -12.18
N ALA A 60 -6.41 -9.08 -11.40
CA ALA A 60 -7.72 -9.74 -11.37
C ALA A 60 -8.38 -9.78 -12.77
N SER A 61 -8.33 -8.68 -13.51
CA SER A 61 -8.84 -8.60 -14.88
C SER A 61 -8.11 -9.52 -15.86
N CYS A 62 -6.85 -9.86 -15.57
CA CYS A 62 -6.01 -10.76 -16.37
C CYS A 62 -6.01 -12.22 -15.87
N GLY A 63 -6.90 -12.60 -14.95
CA GLY A 63 -7.01 -13.97 -14.42
C GLY A 63 -6.18 -14.24 -13.17
N GLY A 64 -5.60 -13.20 -12.57
CA GLY A 64 -5.01 -13.24 -11.23
C GLY A 64 -6.07 -13.31 -10.13
N PRO A 65 -5.67 -13.21 -8.85
CA PRO A 65 -6.58 -13.40 -7.72
C PRO A 65 -7.69 -12.31 -7.69
N PRO A 66 -8.98 -12.67 -7.81
CA PRO A 66 -10.04 -11.68 -8.00
C PRO A 66 -10.29 -10.83 -6.74
N ALA A 67 -10.16 -11.45 -5.57
CA ALA A 67 -10.41 -10.85 -4.27
C ALA A 67 -9.12 -10.32 -3.60
N ALA A 68 -8.07 -10.03 -4.36
CA ALA A 68 -6.83 -9.53 -3.80
C ALA A 68 -7.03 -8.16 -3.11
N GLN A 69 -6.34 -7.96 -1.98
CA GLN A 69 -6.48 -6.75 -1.15
C GLN A 69 -5.13 -6.09 -0.83
N VAL A 70 -5.21 -4.81 -0.45
CA VAL A 70 -4.11 -4.02 0.10
C VAL A 70 -4.43 -3.67 1.55
N VAL A 71 -3.46 -3.86 2.45
CA VAL A 71 -3.54 -3.42 3.84
C VAL A 71 -2.45 -2.37 4.07
N GLY A 72 -2.87 -1.12 4.28
CA GLY A 72 -1.98 -0.02 4.67
C GLY A 72 -1.89 0.11 6.19
N ILE A 73 -0.69 0.37 6.70
CA ILE A 73 -0.42 0.57 8.13
C ILE A 73 0.31 1.90 8.30
N ASP A 74 -0.17 2.79 9.17
CA ASP A 74 0.53 4.03 9.52
C ASP A 74 0.27 4.40 10.97
N ILE A 75 1.23 5.05 11.61
CA ILE A 75 1.10 5.54 12.99
C ILE A 75 0.11 6.72 13.09
N ASP A 76 -0.08 7.48 12.02
CA ASP A 76 -1.01 8.61 11.96
C ASP A 76 -1.64 8.73 10.56
N ILE A 77 -2.85 8.20 10.39
CA ILE A 77 -3.60 8.31 9.14
C ILE A 77 -4.44 9.58 9.20
N ARG A 78 -3.81 10.69 8.83
CA ARG A 78 -4.46 12.01 8.81
C ARG A 78 -5.83 11.96 8.13
N ARG A 79 -6.85 12.51 8.81
CA ARG A 79 -8.26 12.45 8.39
C ARG A 79 -8.53 12.79 6.92
N HIS A 80 -7.86 13.80 6.37
CA HIS A 80 -8.05 14.20 4.97
C HIS A 80 -7.48 13.17 3.99
N ASN A 81 -6.37 12.51 4.32
CA ASN A 81 -5.81 11.43 3.51
C ASN A 81 -6.72 10.19 3.61
N ARG A 82 -7.18 9.84 4.82
CA ARG A 82 -8.15 8.77 5.04
C ARG A 82 -9.39 8.94 4.17
N SER A 83 -10.07 10.09 4.26
CA SER A 83 -11.27 10.38 3.45
C SER A 83 -10.96 10.26 1.96
N ALA A 84 -9.86 10.85 1.48
CA ALA A 84 -9.50 10.80 0.06
C ALA A 84 -9.20 9.38 -0.45
N ILE A 85 -8.71 8.48 0.41
CA ILE A 85 -8.52 7.06 0.08
C ILE A 85 -9.86 6.33 0.07
N GLU A 86 -10.69 6.53 1.10
CA GLU A 86 -12.02 5.90 1.23
C GLU A 86 -12.99 6.31 0.12
N ASP A 87 -12.92 7.57 -0.33
CA ASP A 87 -13.72 8.13 -1.44
C ASP A 87 -13.23 7.69 -2.83
N HIS A 88 -12.04 7.08 -2.94
CA HIS A 88 -11.48 6.66 -4.22
C HIS A 88 -12.18 5.38 -4.75
N PRO A 89 -12.43 5.23 -6.07
CA PRO A 89 -13.11 4.04 -6.61
C PRO A 89 -12.45 2.70 -6.31
N LEU A 90 -11.15 2.71 -5.98
CA LEU A 90 -10.37 1.51 -5.61
C LEU A 90 -10.37 1.22 -4.09
N SER A 91 -11.06 2.03 -3.28
CA SER A 91 -11.16 1.81 -1.83
C SER A 91 -11.70 0.44 -1.43
N PRO A 92 -12.56 -0.26 -2.20
CA PRO A 92 -13.00 -1.61 -1.83
C PRO A 92 -11.88 -2.65 -1.74
N ARG A 93 -10.70 -2.39 -2.33
CA ARG A 93 -9.52 -3.26 -2.18
C ARG A 93 -8.63 -2.89 -1.00
N ILE A 94 -8.88 -1.76 -0.33
CA ILE A 94 -7.95 -1.17 0.62
C ILE A 94 -8.53 -1.24 2.04
N SER A 95 -7.77 -1.83 2.95
CA SER A 95 -7.98 -1.71 4.39
C SER A 95 -6.86 -0.88 5.00
N MET A 96 -7.16 -0.07 6.01
CA MET A 96 -6.19 0.80 6.66
C MET A 96 -6.20 0.56 8.17
N ILE A 97 -5.03 0.25 8.73
CA ILE A 97 -4.81 0.06 10.17
C ILE A 97 -4.00 1.25 10.68
N GLU A 98 -4.53 1.96 11.67
CA GLU A 98 -3.81 3.03 12.36
C GLU A 98 -3.11 2.47 13.60
N GLY A 99 -1.80 2.67 13.71
CA GLY A 99 -0.96 2.17 14.78
C GLY A 99 0.46 1.85 14.31
N SER A 100 1.37 1.53 15.25
CA SER A 100 2.72 1.12 14.86
C SER A 100 2.72 -0.31 14.34
N SER A 101 3.40 -0.56 13.23
CA SER A 101 3.59 -1.91 12.69
C SER A 101 4.31 -2.87 13.64
N THR A 102 4.96 -2.35 14.69
CA THR A 102 5.64 -3.13 15.74
C THR A 102 4.76 -3.44 16.94
N GLU A 103 3.57 -2.83 17.05
CA GLU A 103 2.66 -3.09 18.15
C GLU A 103 1.99 -4.47 17.99
N PRO A 104 1.93 -5.28 19.07
CA PRO A 104 1.32 -6.61 19.01
C PRO A 104 -0.11 -6.59 18.47
N VAL A 105 -0.89 -5.56 18.78
CA VAL A 105 -2.29 -5.43 18.32
C VAL A 105 -2.39 -5.18 16.82
N VAL A 106 -1.47 -4.41 16.23
CA VAL A 106 -1.41 -4.17 14.78
C VAL A 106 -0.92 -5.43 14.09
N PHE A 107 0.12 -6.08 14.63
CA PHE A 107 0.60 -7.36 14.13
C PHE A 107 -0.50 -8.42 14.11
N SER A 108 -1.31 -8.55 15.17
CA SER A 108 -2.42 -9.50 15.20
C SER A 108 -3.46 -9.24 14.12
N GLN A 109 -3.81 -7.98 13.85
CA GLN A 109 -4.73 -7.62 12.76
C GLN A 109 -4.13 -8.00 11.39
N VAL A 110 -2.86 -7.67 11.15
CA VAL A 110 -2.16 -8.02 9.91
C VAL A 110 -2.07 -9.54 9.73
N ALA A 111 -1.80 -10.28 10.81
CA ALA A 111 -1.76 -11.74 10.80
C ALA A 111 -3.12 -12.35 10.45
N GLU A 112 -4.23 -11.72 10.86
CA GLU A 112 -5.58 -12.15 10.48
C GLU A 112 -5.80 -12.00 8.97
N PHE A 113 -5.45 -10.86 8.37
CA PHE A 113 -5.48 -10.69 6.92
C PHE A 113 -4.59 -11.73 6.20
N ALA A 114 -3.36 -11.89 6.67
CA ALA A 114 -2.40 -12.81 6.07
C ALA A 114 -2.82 -14.29 6.19
N SER A 115 -3.59 -14.65 7.22
CA SER A 115 -4.06 -16.04 7.43
C SER A 115 -4.95 -16.56 6.31
N ASN A 116 -5.61 -15.65 5.57
CA ASN A 116 -6.49 -15.96 4.44
C ASN A 116 -5.81 -15.80 3.08
N ALA A 117 -4.54 -15.36 3.05
CA ALA A 117 -3.79 -15.09 1.83
C ALA A 117 -2.81 -16.23 1.52
N SER A 118 -2.68 -16.57 0.23
CA SER A 118 -1.72 -17.58 -0.23
C SER A 118 -0.38 -16.95 -0.60
N LYS A 119 -0.39 -15.72 -1.14
CA LYS A 119 0.80 -15.00 -1.62
C LYS A 119 0.74 -13.55 -1.15
N VAL A 120 1.50 -13.30 -0.08
CA VAL A 120 1.63 -11.99 0.54
C VAL A 120 2.87 -11.28 -0.01
N LEU A 121 2.70 -10.05 -0.49
CA LEU A 121 3.79 -9.11 -0.77
C LEU A 121 3.84 -8.07 0.34
N LEU A 122 4.99 -7.93 1.01
CA LEU A 122 5.19 -6.98 2.11
C LEU A 122 6.13 -5.85 1.67
N CYS A 123 5.65 -4.62 1.76
CA CYS A 123 6.38 -3.39 1.47
C CYS A 123 6.64 -2.63 2.78
N LEU A 124 7.91 -2.64 3.22
CA LEU A 124 8.33 -1.96 4.45
C LEU A 124 8.85 -0.55 4.12
N ASP A 125 7.95 0.43 4.17
CA ASP A 125 8.24 1.86 3.88
C ASP A 125 7.90 2.77 5.09
N SER A 126 8.19 2.26 6.31
CA SER A 126 8.00 2.98 7.57
C SER A 126 9.09 4.04 7.83
N ASN A 127 8.92 4.79 8.92
CA ASN A 127 9.90 5.78 9.37
C ASN A 127 11.32 5.19 9.56
N HIS A 128 12.25 5.61 8.70
CA HIS A 128 13.65 5.13 8.65
C HIS A 128 14.55 5.63 9.79
N THR A 129 14.03 5.80 11.01
CA THR A 129 14.87 6.05 12.19
C THR A 129 15.40 4.73 12.73
N HIS A 130 16.69 4.66 13.07
CA HIS A 130 17.32 3.45 13.63
C HIS A 130 16.57 2.85 14.84
N THR A 131 15.80 3.64 15.58
CA THR A 131 15.00 3.18 16.72
C THR A 131 13.65 2.55 16.34
N HIS A 132 13.19 2.71 15.10
CA HIS A 132 11.88 2.26 14.61
C HIS A 132 11.99 1.16 13.52
N VAL A 133 13.19 0.94 12.96
CA VAL A 133 13.51 -0.19 12.06
C VAL A 133 14.34 -1.24 12.75
#